data_AF-A0AAW1B3F5-F1
#
_entry.id   AF-A0AAW1B3F5-F1
#
_cell.length_a   1.000
_cell.length_b   1.000
_cell.length_c   1.000
_cell.angle_alpha   90.00
_cell.angle_beta   90.00
_cell.angle_gamma   90.00
#
_symmetry.space_group_name_H-M   'P 1'
#
loop_
_entity.id
_entity.type
_entity.pdbx_description
1 polymer ?
#
loop_
_entity_poly.entity_id
_entity_poly.type
_entity_poly.pdbx_seq_one_letter_code
_entity_poly.pdbx_strand_id
1 'polypeptide(L)'
;MHLDCNLLSSQVACLTYIASNFLNCRTESIRWGTAHASIVPYQAFKTKDGYIVVGAGNNQQFATVCKILNLPEIIHDHKYKNNQQRVINRNELIGILSARFLEEETSKWLDHFEGSGVPYGPINNMKQVFSDPQI
;
A
#
# COMPACT_ATOMS: atom_id res chain seq x y z
N MET A 1 11.95 17.52 37.95
CA MET A 1 11.29 16.57 37.02
C MET A 1 12.35 15.61 36.52
N HIS A 2 12.11 14.30 36.63
CA HIS A 2 12.99 13.25 36.10
C HIS A 2 12.22 12.53 34.98
N LEU A 3 12.83 12.38 33.80
CA LEU A 3 12.24 11.69 32.65
C LEU A 3 13.02 10.39 32.43
N ASP A 4 12.31 9.27 32.50
CA ASP A 4 12.86 7.95 32.21
C ASP A 4 12.32 7.46 30.86
N CYS A 5 13.22 7.02 30.00
CA CYS A 5 12.92 6.47 28.68
C CYS A 5 13.92 5.37 28.34
N ASN A 6 13.43 4.27 27.75
CA ASN A 6 14.28 3.15 27.33
C ASN A 6 13.90 2.68 25.91
N LEU A 7 14.88 2.07 25.22
CA LEU A 7 14.72 1.64 23.82
C LEU A 7 13.62 0.59 23.65
N LEU A 8 13.43 -0.28 24.65
CA LEU A 8 12.43 -1.35 24.60
C LEU A 8 11.01 -0.79 24.60
N SER A 9 10.68 0.09 25.54
CA SER A 9 9.36 0.74 25.65
C SER A 9 9.04 1.58 24.42
N SER A 10 10.02 2.32 23.90
CA SER A 10 9.87 3.08 22.65
C SER A 10 9.56 2.16 21.46
N GLN A 11 10.29 1.05 21.32
CA GLN A 11 10.05 0.11 20.23
C GLN A 11 8.69 -0.59 20.33
N VAL A 12 8.29 -1.00 21.53
CA VAL A 12 6.97 -1.64 21.77
C VAL A 12 5.84 -0.65 21.45
N ALA A 13 5.98 0.62 21.82
CA ALA A 13 5.00 1.66 21.47
C ALA A 13 4.84 1.84 19.95
N CYS A 14 5.94 1.74 19.20
CA CYS A 14 5.94 1.84 17.73
C CYS A 14 5.25 0.67 17.00
N LEU A 15 4.89 -0.42 17.69
CA LEU A 15 4.19 -1.55 17.06
C LEU A 15 2.76 -1.21 16.61
N THR A 16 2.18 -0.12 17.12
CA THR A 16 0.88 0.44 16.68
C THR A 16 -0.20 -0.63 16.44
N TYR A 17 -0.65 -0.80 15.20
CA TYR A 17 -1.73 -1.71 14.82
C TYR A 17 -1.35 -3.19 14.95
N ILE A 18 -0.05 -3.53 14.87
CA ILE A 18 0.43 -4.91 15.03
C ILE A 18 0.17 -5.37 16.48
N ALA A 19 0.51 -4.52 17.45
CA ALA A 19 0.23 -4.79 18.86
C ALA A 19 -1.29 -4.84 19.11
N SER A 20 -2.07 -3.90 18.54
CA SER A 20 -3.53 -3.92 18.66
C SER A 20 -4.16 -5.21 18.12
N ASN A 21 -3.69 -5.71 16.97
CA ASN A 21 -4.19 -6.96 16.38
C ASN A 21 -3.95 -8.16 17.30
N PHE A 22 -2.75 -8.28 17.88
CA PHE A 22 -2.45 -9.36 18.81
C PHE A 22 -3.23 -9.24 20.13
N LEU A 23 -3.29 -8.04 20.71
CA LEU A 23 -3.97 -7.81 21.99
C LEU A 23 -5.49 -8.05 21.91
N ASN A 24 -6.11 -7.63 20.80
CA ASN A 24 -7.56 -7.73 20.62
C ASN A 24 -8.00 -9.08 20.04
N CYS A 25 -7.22 -9.65 19.10
CA CYS A 25 -7.64 -10.81 18.30
C CYS A 25 -6.74 -12.04 18.46
N ARG A 26 -5.68 -11.96 19.27
CA ARG A 26 -4.66 -13.04 19.44
C ARG A 26 -4.07 -13.53 18.12
N THR A 27 -4.06 -12.66 17.11
CA THR A 27 -3.54 -12.96 15.79
C THR A 27 -2.07 -12.60 15.73
N GLU A 28 -1.21 -13.58 15.47
CA GLU A 28 0.22 -13.35 15.30
C GLU A 28 0.54 -12.60 14.01
N SER A 29 1.59 -11.77 14.07
CA SER A 29 2.06 -11.03 12.91
C SER A 29 3.10 -11.80 12.12
N ILE A 30 3.15 -11.53 10.82
CA ILE A 30 4.19 -12.04 9.93
C ILE A 30 4.88 -10.88 9.20
N ARG A 31 5.99 -11.19 8.53
CA ARG A 31 6.68 -10.21 7.67
C ARG A 31 5.89 -10.00 6.39
N TRP A 32 5.25 -8.83 6.26
CA TRP A 32 4.47 -8.44 5.09
C TRP A 32 5.26 -7.65 4.03
N GLY A 33 6.52 -7.32 4.30
CA GLY A 33 7.26 -6.37 3.47
C GLY A 33 6.59 -4.99 3.53
N THR A 34 6.28 -4.41 2.37
CA THR A 34 5.61 -3.11 2.27
C THR A 34 4.08 -3.20 2.33
N ALA A 35 3.51 -4.41 2.39
CA ALA A 35 2.08 -4.59 2.31
C ALA A 35 1.37 -4.40 3.65
N HIS A 36 0.17 -3.84 3.59
CA HIS A 36 -0.75 -3.83 4.73
C HIS A 36 -1.32 -5.24 4.95
N ALA A 37 -1.48 -5.62 6.22
CA ALA A 37 -1.95 -6.96 6.59
C ALA A 37 -3.42 -7.20 6.19
N SER A 38 -4.27 -6.19 6.38
CA SER A 38 -5.73 -6.32 6.25
C SER A 38 -6.36 -5.44 5.17
N ILE A 39 -5.59 -4.70 4.37
CA ILE A 39 -6.11 -3.81 3.32
C ILE A 39 -5.38 -4.13 2.02
N VAL A 40 -6.15 -4.40 0.96
CA VAL A 40 -5.60 -4.80 -0.34
C VAL A 40 -6.33 -4.04 -1.46
N PRO A 41 -5.60 -3.44 -2.44
CA PRO A 41 -4.15 -3.24 -2.44
C PRO A 41 -3.73 -2.10 -1.50
N TYR A 42 -2.73 -2.35 -0.67
CA TYR A 42 -1.99 -1.31 0.05
C TYR A 42 -0.56 -1.78 0.20
N GLN A 43 0.30 -1.46 -0.78
CA GLN A 43 1.70 -1.90 -0.81
C GLN A 43 2.53 -1.14 -1.84
N ALA A 44 3.84 -1.40 -1.86
CA ALA A 44 4.69 -1.01 -2.97
C ALA A 44 4.51 -1.96 -4.16
N PHE A 45 4.49 -1.37 -5.36
CA PHE A 45 4.50 -2.04 -6.65
C PHE A 45 5.74 -1.62 -7.43
N LYS A 46 6.39 -2.59 -8.08
CA LYS A 46 7.52 -2.32 -8.96
C LYS A 46 6.99 -1.73 -10.27
N THR A 47 7.59 -0.65 -10.73
CA THR A 47 7.34 -0.04 -12.03
C THR A 47 8.50 -0.36 -12.98
N LYS A 48 8.47 0.20 -14.19
CA LYS A 48 9.54 -0.04 -15.17
C LYS A 48 10.93 0.42 -14.70
N ASP A 49 11.00 1.51 -13.95
CA ASP A 49 12.24 2.20 -13.56
C ASP A 49 12.40 2.37 -12.04
N GLY A 50 11.41 1.97 -11.24
CA GLY A 50 11.42 2.18 -9.80
C GLY A 50 10.28 1.48 -9.07
N TYR A 51 9.65 2.20 -8.14
CA TYR A 51 8.54 1.70 -7.34
C TYR A 51 7.55 2.82 -7.03
N ILE A 52 6.28 2.46 -6.98
CA ILE A 52 5.18 3.30 -6.49
C ILE A 52 4.46 2.58 -5.34
N VAL A 53 4.19 3.28 -4.26
CA VAL A 53 3.32 2.81 -3.19
C VAL A 53 1.91 3.26 -3.53
N VAL A 54 0.94 2.35 -3.47
CA VAL A 54 -0.48 2.65 -3.69
C VAL A 54 -1.29 2.06 -2.56
N GLY A 55 -2.16 2.86 -1.95
CA GLY A 55 -3.03 2.50 -0.84
C GLY A 55 -4.51 2.70 -1.16
N ALA A 56 -5.23 1.64 -1.50
CA ALA A 56 -6.67 1.66 -1.68
C ALA A 56 -7.38 1.22 -0.40
N GLY A 57 -7.69 2.18 0.47
CA GLY A 57 -8.31 1.95 1.79
C GLY A 57 -9.78 1.54 1.75
N ASN A 58 -10.47 1.72 0.62
CA ASN A 58 -11.88 1.36 0.47
C ASN A 58 -12.22 0.89 -0.95
N ASN A 59 -13.46 0.43 -1.16
CA ASN A 59 -13.91 -0.13 -2.44
C ASN A 59 -13.96 0.92 -3.56
N GLN A 60 -14.25 2.19 -3.25
CA GLN A 60 -14.27 3.25 -4.26
C GLN A 60 -12.84 3.54 -4.74
N GLN A 61 -11.88 3.66 -3.84
CA GLN A 61 -10.46 3.82 -4.18
C GLN A 61 -9.94 2.61 -4.97
N PHE A 62 -10.32 1.38 -4.59
CA PHE A 62 -9.97 0.19 -5.35
C PHE A 62 -10.51 0.26 -6.79
N ALA A 63 -11.76 0.65 -6.97
CA ALA A 63 -12.35 0.85 -8.29
C ALA A 63 -11.59 1.92 -9.10
N THR A 64 -11.16 3.01 -8.46
CA THR A 64 -10.33 4.04 -9.08
C THR A 64 -8.98 3.48 -9.52
N VAL A 65 -8.29 2.71 -8.68
CA VAL A 65 -7.02 2.03 -9.04
C VAL A 65 -7.21 1.14 -10.27
N CYS A 66 -8.24 0.29 -10.27
CA CYS A 66 -8.52 -0.59 -11.41
C CYS A 66 -8.78 0.19 -12.69
N LYS A 67 -9.49 1.32 -12.63
CA LYS A 67 -9.71 2.20 -13.80
C LYS A 67 -8.41 2.82 -14.31
N ILE A 68 -7.57 3.34 -13.41
CA ILE A 68 -6.26 3.91 -13.77
C ILE A 68 -5.36 2.88 -14.46
N LEU A 69 -5.38 1.64 -13.97
CA LEU A 69 -4.60 0.54 -14.55
C LEU A 69 -5.21 -0.06 -15.83
N ASN A 70 -6.34 0.49 -16.32
CA ASN A 70 -7.11 -0.05 -17.44
C ASN A 70 -7.54 -1.52 -17.23
N LEU A 71 -8.00 -1.83 -16.01
CA LEU A 71 -8.53 -3.13 -15.58
C LEU A 71 -9.96 -3.02 -15.00
N PRO A 72 -10.91 -2.34 -15.67
CA PRO A 72 -12.24 -2.08 -15.12
C PRO A 72 -13.03 -3.38 -14.82
N GLU A 73 -12.76 -4.47 -15.54
CA GLU A 73 -13.43 -5.77 -15.40
C GLU A 73 -13.21 -6.41 -14.02
N ILE A 74 -12.08 -6.16 -13.37
CA ILE A 74 -11.72 -6.73 -12.06
C ILE A 74 -12.69 -6.25 -10.98
N ILE A 75 -13.24 -5.05 -11.12
CA ILE A 75 -14.17 -4.45 -10.15
C ILE A 75 -15.46 -5.28 -10.02
N HIS A 76 -15.84 -6.00 -11.09
CA HIS A 76 -17.05 -6.80 -11.15
C HIS A 76 -16.84 -8.26 -10.74
N ASP A 77 -15.59 -8.70 -10.57
CA ASP A 77 -15.30 -10.05 -10.10
C ASP A 77 -15.68 -10.19 -8.62
N HIS A 78 -16.48 -11.21 -8.31
CA HIS A 78 -16.85 -11.59 -6.95
C HIS A 78 -15.64 -11.77 -6.01
N LYS A 79 -14.49 -12.19 -6.54
CA LYS A 79 -13.23 -12.33 -5.79
C LYS A 79 -12.68 -11.00 -5.25
N TYR A 80 -13.05 -9.86 -5.84
CA TYR A 80 -12.47 -8.55 -5.52
C TYR A 80 -13.51 -7.51 -5.08
N LYS A 81 -14.79 -7.91 -5.00
CA LYS A 81 -15.95 -7.07 -4.70
C LYS A 81 -15.80 -6.21 -3.44
N ASN A 82 -15.16 -6.73 -2.39
CA ASN A 82 -14.92 -5.99 -1.16
C ASN A 82 -13.53 -6.31 -0.59
N ASN A 83 -13.07 -5.51 0.38
CA ASN A 83 -11.73 -5.66 0.95
C ASN A 83 -11.47 -7.05 1.54
N GLN A 84 -12.45 -7.65 2.22
CA GLN A 84 -12.29 -9.00 2.77
C GLN A 84 -12.01 -10.03 1.67
N GLN A 85 -12.76 -9.97 0.56
CA GLN A 85 -12.53 -10.83 -0.58
C GLN A 85 -11.18 -10.56 -1.25
N ARG A 86 -10.75 -9.30 -1.33
CA ARG A 86 -9.40 -8.94 -1.83
C ARG A 86 -8.28 -9.45 -0.93
N VAL A 87 -8.47 -9.48 0.39
CA VAL A 87 -7.52 -10.06 1.34
C VAL A 87 -7.40 -11.57 1.14
N ILE A 88 -8.52 -12.28 0.97
CA ILE A 88 -8.55 -13.72 0.71
C ILE A 88 -7.83 -14.03 -0.62
N ASN A 89 -8.13 -13.26 -1.68
CA ASN A 89 -7.60 -13.49 -3.02
C ASN A 89 -6.35 -12.64 -3.33
N ARG A 90 -5.59 -12.22 -2.30
CA ARG A 90 -4.55 -11.20 -2.45
C ARG A 90 -3.46 -11.56 -3.44
N ASN A 91 -3.02 -12.81 -3.45
CA ASN A 91 -1.86 -13.22 -4.24
C ASN A 91 -2.16 -13.08 -5.74
N GLU A 92 -3.36 -13.49 -6.14
CA GLU A 92 -3.87 -13.36 -7.51
C GLU A 92 -4.03 -11.89 -7.89
N LEU A 93 -4.73 -11.11 -7.05
CA LEU A 93 -4.97 -9.68 -7.32
C LEU A 93 -3.66 -8.90 -7.45
N ILE A 94 -2.74 -9.06 -6.49
CA ILE A 94 -1.47 -8.35 -6.50
C ILE A 94 -0.62 -8.76 -7.71
N GLY A 95 -0.67 -10.02 -8.14
CA GLY A 95 -0.01 -10.45 -9.37
C GLY A 95 -0.52 -9.69 -10.60
N ILE A 96 -1.84 -9.56 -10.73
CA ILE A 96 -2.48 -8.82 -11.83
C ILE A 96 -2.09 -7.34 -11.80
N LEU A 97 -2.23 -6.69 -10.65
CA LEU A 97 -1.89 -5.26 -10.51
C LEU A 97 -0.40 -5.01 -10.75
N SER A 98 0.47 -5.88 -10.23
CA SER A 98 1.93 -5.75 -10.40
C SER A 98 2.34 -5.87 -11.87
N ALA A 99 1.72 -6.77 -12.63
CA ALA A 99 1.98 -6.89 -14.06
C ALA A 99 1.69 -5.58 -14.80
N ARG A 100 0.59 -4.90 -14.45
CA ARG A 100 0.25 -3.60 -15.04
C ARG A 100 1.24 -2.50 -14.65
N PHE A 101 1.59 -2.38 -13.37
CA PHE A 101 2.52 -1.35 -12.91
C PHE A 101 3.89 -1.44 -13.58
N LEU A 102 4.34 -2.64 -13.97
CA LEU A 102 5.61 -2.85 -14.66
C LEU A 102 5.67 -2.28 -16.09
N GLU A 103 4.53 -1.97 -16.71
CA GLU A 103 4.49 -1.56 -18.12
C GLU A 103 4.89 -0.10 -18.35
N GLU A 104 4.80 0.75 -17.32
CA GLU A 104 5.11 2.17 -17.42
C GLU A 104 6.10 2.65 -16.36
N GLU A 105 6.71 3.79 -16.64
CA GLU A 105 7.64 4.48 -15.73
C GLU A 105 6.92 5.05 -14.52
N THR A 106 7.64 5.20 -13.41
CA THR A 106 7.11 5.68 -12.14
C THR A 106 6.44 7.04 -12.30
N SER A 107 7.09 7.98 -12.98
CA SER A 107 6.58 9.34 -13.24
C SER A 107 5.21 9.33 -13.92
N LYS A 108 5.04 8.50 -14.97
CA LYS A 108 3.75 8.39 -15.67
C LYS A 108 2.65 7.83 -14.78
N TRP A 109 2.96 6.86 -13.91
CA TRP A 109 1.99 6.42 -12.93
C TRP A 109 1.63 7.53 -11.95
N LEU A 110 2.59 8.31 -11.45
CA LEU A 110 2.28 9.46 -10.60
C LEU A 110 1.30 10.42 -11.30
N ASP A 111 1.54 10.74 -12.58
CA ASP A 111 0.64 11.60 -13.37
C ASP A 111 -0.77 10.99 -13.53
N HIS A 112 -0.86 9.67 -13.75
CA HIS A 112 -2.15 8.99 -13.86
C HIS A 112 -2.94 8.94 -12.54
N PHE A 113 -2.24 8.95 -11.41
CA PHE A 113 -2.83 8.94 -10.09
C PHE A 113 -3.14 10.34 -9.54
N GLU A 114 -2.59 11.39 -10.16
CA GLU A 114 -2.81 12.79 -9.78
C GLU A 114 -4.30 13.17 -9.77
N GLY A 115 -4.74 13.79 -8.68
CA GLY A 115 -6.15 14.15 -8.48
C GLY A 115 -7.13 12.98 -8.33
N SER A 116 -6.68 11.73 -8.32
CA SER A 116 -7.56 10.55 -8.24
C SER A 116 -8.24 10.34 -6.87
N GLY A 117 -7.72 10.98 -5.82
CA GLY A 117 -8.15 10.77 -4.43
C GLY A 117 -7.71 9.43 -3.83
N VAL A 118 -6.90 8.64 -4.53
CA VAL A 118 -6.20 7.47 -3.99
C VAL A 118 -4.90 7.94 -3.34
N PRO A 119 -4.53 7.46 -2.15
CA PRO A 119 -3.19 7.63 -1.61
C PRO A 119 -2.12 6.89 -2.45
N TYR A 120 -1.12 7.61 -2.95
CA TYR A 120 0.02 7.05 -3.67
C TYR A 120 1.30 7.87 -3.44
N GLY A 121 2.45 7.32 -3.82
CA GLY A 121 3.72 8.06 -3.88
C GLY A 121 4.88 7.21 -4.36
N PRO A 122 5.97 7.83 -4.88
CA PRO A 122 7.16 7.11 -5.31
C PRO A 122 7.97 6.61 -4.11
N ILE A 123 8.78 5.56 -4.30
CA ILE A 123 9.88 5.26 -3.38
C ILE A 123 11.12 6.03 -3.83
N ASN A 124 11.42 7.11 -3.12
CA ASN A 124 12.52 8.00 -3.42
C ASN A 124 13.86 7.49 -2.85
N ASN A 125 14.93 7.69 -3.62
CA ASN A 125 16.30 7.67 -3.10
C ASN A 125 16.65 9.02 -2.45
N MET A 126 17.81 9.10 -1.79
CA MET A 126 18.21 10.32 -1.07
C MET A 126 18.33 11.57 -1.96
N LYS A 127 18.81 11.41 -3.21
CA LYS A 127 18.90 12.53 -4.15
C LYS A 127 17.51 13.07 -4.48
N GLN A 128 16.54 12.18 -4.72
CA GLN A 128 15.15 12.56 -4.99
C GLN A 128 14.50 13.23 -3.77
N VAL A 129 14.73 12.74 -2.55
CA VAL A 129 14.22 13.37 -1.31
C VAL A 129 14.66 14.84 -1.21
N PHE A 130 15.95 15.13 -1.38
CA PHE A 130 16.47 16.51 -1.27
C PHE A 130 16.27 17.36 -2.54
N SER A 131 15.67 16.79 -3.58
CA SER A 131 15.27 17.53 -4.78
C SER A 131 13.76 17.77 -4.83
N ASP A 132 13.00 17.25 -3.85
CA ASP A 132 11.55 17.40 -3.78
C ASP A 132 11.18 18.85 -3.40
N PRO A 133 10.32 19.54 -4.14
CA PRO A 133 9.96 20.94 -3.87
C PRO A 133 9.34 21.19 -2.48
N GLN A 134 8.80 20.16 -1.83
CA GLN A 134 8.18 20.28 -0.52
C GLN A 134 9.17 20.18 0.65
N ILE A 135 10.39 19.68 0.41
CA ILE A 135 11.46 19.48 1.42
C ILE A 135 12.42 20.66 1.40
#